data_AF-J5UCK2-F1
#
_entry.id   AF-J5UCK2-F1
#
_cell.length_a   1.000
_cell.length_b   1.000
_cell.length_c   1.000
_cell.angle_alpha   90.00
_cell.angle_beta   90.00
_cell.angle_gamma   90.00
#
_symmetry.space_group_name_H-M   'P 1'
#
loop_
_entity.id
_entity.type
_entity.pdbx_description
1 polymer ?
#
loop_
_entity_poly.entity_id
_entity_poly.type
_entity_poly.pdbx_seq_one_letter_code
_entity_poly.pdbx_strand_id
1 'polypeptide(L)'
;MEEIVWNEFSNNREKLVYEAEKIIEKLTNKSVENIYLQQEEIDYSSQDRIKLVKTRINQNFFHSSVLSAYNNICAITKIKINEFLVASHIKPWAKDQNNRLNPHNGICLNSIHDKAFDRGLITIDKDYNIVISNRLKDYYSNQFIDDVFRKYERQKIIIPSKFEPSLEFLEYHNDVIFKGE
;
A
#
# COMPACT_ATOMS: atom_id res chain seq x y z
N MET A 1 -16.21 10.22 -24.66
CA MET A 1 -15.20 11.25 -24.27
C MET A 1 -14.70 10.96 -22.86
N GLU A 2 -15.60 10.76 -21.88
CA GLU A 2 -15.23 10.33 -20.51
C GLU A 2 -14.47 9.00 -20.47
N GLU A 3 -14.88 7.98 -21.23
CA GLU A 3 -14.22 6.66 -21.25
C GLU A 3 -12.81 6.71 -21.87
N ILE A 4 -12.59 7.59 -22.85
CA ILE A 4 -11.28 7.79 -23.50
C ILE A 4 -10.34 8.52 -22.53
N VAL A 5 -10.84 9.57 -21.86
CA VAL A 5 -10.08 10.28 -20.82
C VAL A 5 -9.80 9.34 -19.65
N TRP A 6 -10.76 8.52 -19.22
CA TRP A 6 -10.55 7.49 -18.18
C TRP A 6 -9.52 6.43 -18.58
N ASN A 7 -9.54 5.97 -19.84
CA ASN A 7 -8.58 5.00 -20.36
C ASN A 7 -7.18 5.59 -20.54
N GLU A 8 -7.07 6.85 -20.94
CA GLU A 8 -5.79 7.57 -20.96
C GLU A 8 -5.27 7.81 -19.53
N PHE A 9 -6.19 8.09 -18.59
CA PHE A 9 -5.89 8.29 -17.17
C PHE A 9 -5.45 7.01 -16.45
N SER A 10 -6.04 5.86 -16.78
CA SER A 10 -5.64 4.56 -16.24
C SER A 10 -4.33 4.06 -16.85
N ASN A 11 -4.06 4.34 -18.13
CA ASN A 11 -2.86 3.86 -18.83
C ASN A 11 -1.56 4.62 -18.48
N ASN A 12 -1.63 5.82 -17.88
CA ASN A 12 -0.42 6.55 -17.48
C ASN A 12 -0.56 7.35 -16.18
N ARG A 13 -1.04 6.70 -15.12
CA ARG A 13 -1.19 7.32 -13.79
C ARG A 13 0.11 7.96 -13.28
N GLU A 14 1.25 7.32 -13.47
CA GLU A 14 2.54 7.84 -12.95
C GLU A 14 2.89 9.21 -13.56
N LYS A 15 2.70 9.37 -14.88
CA LYS A 15 2.93 10.67 -15.55
C LYS A 15 1.96 11.73 -15.05
N LEU A 16 0.68 11.38 -14.92
CA LEU A 16 -0.37 12.32 -14.50
C LEU A 16 -0.18 12.82 -13.07
N VAL A 17 0.17 11.91 -12.13
CA VAL A 17 0.44 12.28 -10.75
C VAL A 17 1.64 13.24 -10.70
N TYR A 18 2.70 12.96 -11.47
CA TYR A 18 3.85 13.86 -11.54
C TYR A 18 3.51 15.23 -12.14
N GLU A 19 2.72 15.28 -13.22
CA GLU A 19 2.27 16.54 -13.83
C GLU A 19 1.39 17.36 -12.88
N ALA A 20 0.52 16.70 -12.10
CA ALA A 20 -0.29 17.36 -11.08
C ALA A 20 0.57 18.01 -9.99
N GLU A 21 1.59 17.30 -9.48
CA GLU A 21 2.56 17.85 -8.51
C GLU A 21 3.31 19.06 -9.09
N LYS A 22 3.69 19.02 -10.38
CA LYS A 22 4.32 20.16 -11.06
C LYS A 22 3.38 21.37 -11.23
N ILE A 23 2.08 21.15 -11.32
CA ILE A 23 1.09 22.25 -11.32
C ILE A 23 0.99 22.85 -9.91
N ILE A 24 0.92 22.01 -8.88
CA ILE A 24 0.88 22.44 -7.46
C ILE A 24 2.14 23.24 -7.10
N GLU A 25 3.31 22.84 -7.59
CA GLU A 25 4.58 23.59 -7.45
C GLU A 25 4.43 25.04 -7.91
N LYS A 26 3.88 25.25 -9.11
CA LYS A 26 3.68 26.57 -9.70
C LYS A 26 2.68 27.42 -8.92
N LEU A 27 1.64 26.80 -8.36
CA LEU A 27 0.59 27.49 -7.61
C LEU A 27 1.02 27.85 -6.19
N THR A 28 1.81 27.00 -5.53
CA THR A 28 2.19 27.16 -4.12
C THR A 28 3.58 27.76 -3.94
N ASN A 29 4.35 27.89 -5.03
CA ASN A 29 5.76 28.29 -5.03
C ASN A 29 6.64 27.40 -4.12
N LYS A 30 6.21 26.16 -3.87
CA LYS A 30 6.96 25.15 -3.11
C LYS A 30 7.53 24.13 -4.08
N SER A 31 8.87 24.06 -4.15
CA SER A 31 9.57 23.08 -4.98
C SER A 31 9.20 21.64 -4.59
N VAL A 32 8.78 20.86 -5.58
CA VAL A 32 8.51 19.42 -5.43
C VAL A 32 9.78 18.68 -4.98
N GLU A 33 10.96 19.10 -5.47
CA GLU A 33 12.22 18.51 -5.02
C GLU A 33 12.45 18.76 -3.53
N ASN A 34 12.15 19.96 -3.03
CA ASN A 34 12.32 20.27 -1.61
C ASN A 34 11.31 19.55 -0.70
N ILE A 35 10.15 19.17 -1.23
CA ILE A 35 9.14 18.41 -0.51
C ILE A 35 9.58 16.95 -0.39
N TYR A 36 10.11 16.38 -1.47
CA TYR A 36 10.34 14.95 -1.57
C TYR A 36 11.79 14.52 -1.39
N LEU A 37 12.81 15.39 -1.49
CA LEU A 37 14.22 15.05 -1.27
C LEU A 37 14.68 15.39 0.16
N GLN A 38 15.60 14.59 0.68
CA GLN A 38 16.34 14.86 1.92
C GLN A 38 17.59 15.70 1.60
N GLN A 39 18.16 16.36 2.62
CA GLN A 39 19.31 17.27 2.45
C GLN A 39 20.50 16.58 1.76
N GLU A 40 20.78 15.33 2.12
CA GLU A 40 21.90 14.54 1.61
C GLU A 40 21.72 14.13 0.13
N GLU A 41 20.49 14.18 -0.38
CA GLU A 41 20.14 13.74 -1.74
C GLU A 41 20.14 14.90 -2.75
N ILE A 42 20.35 16.12 -2.27
CA ILE A 42 20.48 17.32 -3.11
C ILE A 42 21.74 17.25 -3.98
N ASP A 43 22.79 16.59 -3.48
CA ASP A 43 24.07 16.43 -4.17
C ASP A 43 24.05 15.32 -5.25
N TYR A 44 22.95 14.58 -5.37
CA TYR A 44 22.81 13.57 -6.41
C TYR A 44 22.73 14.20 -7.80
N SER A 45 23.07 13.39 -8.81
CA SER A 45 22.92 13.82 -10.20
C SER A 45 21.48 14.25 -10.48
N SER A 46 21.29 15.27 -11.33
CA SER A 46 19.95 15.76 -11.66
C SER A 46 19.03 14.68 -12.20
N GLN A 47 19.56 13.67 -12.90
CA GLN A 47 18.77 12.55 -13.39
C GLN A 47 18.29 11.64 -12.26
N ASP A 48 19.13 11.40 -11.25
CA ASP A 48 18.78 10.54 -10.11
C ASP A 48 17.80 11.24 -9.16
N ARG A 49 17.96 12.55 -8.94
CA ARG A 49 17.00 13.38 -8.20
C ARG A 49 15.61 13.29 -8.81
N ILE A 50 15.49 13.46 -10.13
CA ILE A 50 14.19 13.35 -10.84
C ILE A 50 13.57 11.96 -10.65
N LYS A 51 14.35 10.88 -10.77
CA LYS A 51 13.83 9.50 -10.59
C LYS A 51 13.35 9.25 -9.16
N LEU A 52 14.11 9.70 -8.16
CA LEU A 52 13.76 9.56 -6.74
C LEU A 52 12.49 10.34 -6.41
N VAL A 53 12.41 11.60 -6.83
CA VAL A 53 11.22 12.45 -6.65
C VAL A 53 9.99 11.81 -7.27
N LYS A 54 10.07 11.34 -8.52
CA LYS A 54 8.96 10.63 -9.18
C LYS A 54 8.52 9.39 -8.40
N THR A 55 9.48 8.62 -7.91
CA THR A 55 9.18 7.42 -7.11
C THR A 55 8.45 7.77 -5.82
N ARG A 56 8.89 8.80 -5.10
CA ARG A 56 8.27 9.23 -3.84
C ARG A 56 6.89 9.86 -4.02
N ILE A 57 6.69 10.62 -5.08
CA ILE A 57 5.38 11.12 -5.49
C ILE A 57 4.42 9.95 -5.73
N ASN A 58 4.86 8.95 -6.49
CA ASN A 58 4.06 7.77 -6.79
C ASN A 58 3.70 6.99 -5.50
N GLN A 59 4.67 6.79 -4.61
CA GLN A 59 4.44 6.13 -3.33
C GLN A 59 3.48 6.92 -2.44
N ASN A 60 3.64 8.24 -2.35
CA ASN A 60 2.75 9.11 -1.57
C ASN A 60 1.31 9.08 -2.12
N PHE A 61 1.15 9.17 -3.44
CA PHE A 61 -0.15 9.09 -4.09
C PHE A 61 -0.84 7.75 -3.82
N PHE A 62 -0.13 6.63 -4.00
CA PHE A 62 -0.67 5.30 -3.68
C PHE A 62 -1.07 5.22 -2.20
N HIS A 63 -0.20 5.69 -1.31
CA HIS A 63 -0.44 5.70 0.13
C HIS A 63 -1.73 6.45 0.49
N SER A 64 -1.84 7.71 0.05
CA SER A 64 -3.04 8.52 0.29
C SER A 64 -4.31 7.90 -0.31
N SER A 65 -4.21 7.29 -1.50
CA SER A 65 -5.34 6.65 -2.17
C SER A 65 -5.88 5.46 -1.38
N VAL A 66 -4.99 4.59 -0.88
CA VAL A 66 -5.37 3.42 -0.07
C VAL A 66 -5.91 3.86 1.28
N LEU A 67 -5.23 4.74 2.02
CA LEU A 67 -5.73 5.21 3.32
C LEU A 67 -7.10 5.88 3.19
N SER A 68 -7.30 6.69 2.15
CA SER A 68 -8.59 7.35 1.88
C SER A 68 -9.69 6.34 1.60
N ALA A 69 -9.43 5.28 0.81
CA ALA A 69 -10.40 4.23 0.52
C ALA A 69 -10.90 3.54 1.80
N TYR A 70 -10.02 3.38 2.79
CA TYR A 70 -10.32 2.79 4.09
C TYR A 70 -10.75 3.80 5.17
N ASN A 71 -11.03 5.06 4.81
CA ASN A 71 -11.37 6.14 5.74
C ASN A 71 -10.34 6.34 6.88
N ASN A 72 -9.07 6.10 6.58
CA ASN A 72 -7.95 6.09 7.52
C ASN A 72 -8.15 5.12 8.70
N ILE A 73 -8.64 3.91 8.42
CA ILE A 73 -8.86 2.87 9.42
C ILE A 73 -8.09 1.62 8.98
N CYS A 74 -7.39 0.96 9.91
CA CYS A 74 -6.76 -0.33 9.62
C CYS A 74 -7.84 -1.38 9.31
N ALA A 75 -7.65 -2.10 8.20
CA ALA A 75 -8.58 -3.12 7.70
C ALA A 75 -8.79 -4.29 8.70
N ILE A 76 -7.79 -4.59 9.53
CA ILE A 76 -7.83 -5.69 10.50
C ILE A 76 -8.28 -5.20 11.87
N THR A 77 -7.52 -4.28 12.46
CA THR A 77 -7.70 -3.90 13.88
C THR A 77 -8.66 -2.76 14.11
N LYS A 78 -9.08 -2.08 13.03
CA LYS A 78 -9.94 -0.88 13.07
C LYS A 78 -9.33 0.33 13.79
N ILE A 79 -8.02 0.31 14.08
CA ILE A 79 -7.34 1.48 14.65
C ILE A 79 -7.40 2.66 13.67
N LYS A 80 -7.62 3.87 14.21
CA LYS A 80 -7.79 5.12 13.46
C LYS A 80 -6.77 6.16 13.90
N ILE A 81 -5.50 5.75 13.91
CA ILE A 81 -4.34 6.60 14.22
C ILE A 81 -3.44 6.58 13.00
N ASN A 82 -3.43 7.67 12.24
CA ASN A 82 -2.81 7.72 10.90
C ASN A 82 -1.32 7.37 10.93
N GLU A 83 -0.62 7.74 11.99
CA GLU A 83 0.80 7.50 12.22
C GLU A 83 1.15 6.00 12.34
N PHE A 84 0.16 5.16 12.62
CA PHE A 84 0.33 3.71 12.63
C PHE A 84 -0.08 3.03 11.34
N LEU A 85 -0.74 3.75 10.42
CA LEU A 85 -1.28 3.17 9.19
C LEU A 85 -0.24 3.13 8.08
N VAL A 86 -0.32 2.06 7.30
CA VAL A 86 0.51 1.80 6.13
C VAL A 86 -0.40 1.35 5.00
N ALA A 87 -0.15 1.87 3.80
CA ALA A 87 -0.72 1.33 2.57
C ALA A 87 0.14 0.14 2.11
N SER A 88 -0.24 -1.05 2.54
CA SER A 88 0.47 -2.29 2.22
C SER A 88 0.16 -2.74 0.79
N HIS A 89 1.17 -3.00 -0.03
CA HIS A 89 0.98 -3.57 -1.36
C HIS A 89 0.68 -5.06 -1.26
N ILE A 90 -0.36 -5.53 -1.96
CA ILE A 90 -0.70 -6.96 -2.01
C ILE A 90 0.33 -7.70 -2.88
N LYS A 91 0.47 -7.25 -4.13
CA LYS A 91 1.54 -7.66 -5.03
C LYS A 91 2.69 -6.66 -4.92
N PRO A 92 3.93 -7.09 -4.63
CA PRO A 92 5.04 -6.19 -4.36
C PRO A 92 5.29 -5.18 -5.48
N TRP A 93 5.50 -3.92 -5.09
CA TRP A 93 5.70 -2.78 -5.99
C TRP A 93 6.75 -3.01 -7.11
N ALA A 94 7.81 -3.76 -6.80
CA ALA A 94 8.89 -4.06 -7.75
C ALA A 94 8.49 -5.09 -8.82
N LYS A 95 7.45 -5.90 -8.59
CA LYS A 95 7.04 -7.03 -9.44
C LYS A 95 5.94 -6.68 -10.45
N ASP A 96 5.25 -5.55 -10.28
CA ASP A 96 4.14 -5.17 -11.15
C ASP A 96 4.14 -3.66 -11.41
N GLN A 97 4.79 -3.24 -12.50
CA GLN A 97 4.95 -1.82 -12.82
C GLN A 97 3.62 -1.15 -13.16
N ASN A 98 2.71 -1.87 -13.83
CA ASN A 98 1.42 -1.33 -14.27
C ASN A 98 0.46 -1.11 -13.09
N ASN A 99 0.64 -1.86 -12.00
CA ASN A 99 -0.23 -1.80 -10.82
C ASN A 99 0.38 -1.07 -9.61
N ARG A 100 1.49 -0.34 -9.77
CA ARG A 100 2.14 0.41 -8.69
C ARG A 100 1.24 1.45 -8.03
N LEU A 101 0.42 2.10 -8.85
CA LEU A 101 -0.56 3.11 -8.44
C LEU A 101 -2.00 2.58 -8.47
N ASN A 102 -2.17 1.26 -8.51
CA ASN A 102 -3.50 0.66 -8.47
C ASN A 102 -3.95 0.48 -7.02
N PRO A 103 -4.92 1.25 -6.51
CA PRO A 103 -5.37 1.12 -5.13
C PRO A 103 -6.03 -0.24 -4.83
N HIS A 104 -6.52 -0.97 -5.85
CA HIS A 104 -6.97 -2.37 -5.66
C HIS A 104 -5.81 -3.32 -5.29
N ASN A 105 -4.56 -2.91 -5.52
CA ASN A 105 -3.35 -3.60 -5.09
C ASN A 105 -2.89 -3.15 -3.68
N GLY A 106 -3.79 -2.54 -2.90
CA GLY A 106 -3.46 -1.96 -1.61
C GLY A 106 -4.43 -2.36 -0.51
N ILE A 107 -3.90 -2.55 0.70
CA ILE A 107 -4.68 -2.74 1.92
C ILE A 107 -4.17 -1.75 2.99
N CYS A 108 -5.08 -1.02 3.64
CA CYS A 108 -4.72 -0.17 4.77
C CYS A 108 -4.49 -1.03 6.01
N LEU A 109 -3.24 -1.22 6.43
CA LEU A 109 -2.86 -2.02 7.59
C LEU A 109 -2.21 -1.13 8.64
N ASN A 110 -2.07 -1.62 9.88
CA ASN A 110 -1.12 -1.02 10.81
C ASN A 110 0.28 -1.62 10.61
N SER A 111 1.32 -0.92 11.07
CA SER A 111 2.73 -1.30 10.87
C SER A 111 3.08 -2.76 11.23
N ILE A 112 2.48 -3.32 12.28
CA ILE A 112 2.76 -4.71 12.69
C ILE A 112 2.12 -5.71 11.72
N HIS A 113 0.88 -5.47 11.33
CA HIS A 113 0.16 -6.35 10.40
C HIS A 113 0.70 -6.22 8.98
N ASP A 114 1.05 -5.01 8.55
CA ASP A 114 1.79 -4.76 7.31
C ASP A 114 3.06 -5.59 7.27
N LYS A 115 3.89 -5.51 8.32
CA LYS A 115 5.12 -6.29 8.36
C LYS A 115 4.90 -7.79 8.35
N ALA A 116 3.86 -8.27 9.03
CA ALA A 116 3.52 -9.68 9.02
C ALA A 116 3.02 -10.14 7.63
N PHE A 117 2.22 -9.32 6.96
CA PHE A 117 1.68 -9.56 5.63
C PHE A 117 2.81 -9.62 4.60
N ASP A 118 3.66 -8.58 4.54
CA ASP A 118 4.87 -8.50 3.70
C ASP A 118 5.81 -9.71 3.83
N ARG A 119 5.88 -10.28 5.04
CA ARG A 119 6.74 -11.43 5.35
C ARG A 119 6.05 -12.78 5.13
N GLY A 120 4.80 -12.78 4.71
CA GLY A 120 3.98 -13.97 4.51
C GLY A 120 3.57 -14.67 5.80
N LEU A 121 3.62 -13.98 6.94
CA LEU A 121 3.20 -14.54 8.23
C LEU A 121 1.68 -14.49 8.40
N ILE A 122 1.02 -13.54 7.73
CA ILE A 122 -0.42 -13.49 7.55
C ILE A 122 -0.74 -13.28 6.06
N THR A 123 -1.96 -13.61 5.67
CA THR A 123 -2.53 -13.26 4.36
C THR A 123 -4.04 -13.09 4.45
N ILE A 124 -4.67 -12.73 3.35
CA ILE A 124 -6.12 -12.57 3.21
C ILE A 124 -6.59 -13.54 2.12
N ASP A 125 -7.52 -14.43 2.44
CA ASP A 125 -8.07 -15.39 1.48
C ASP A 125 -9.09 -14.74 0.51
N LYS A 126 -9.57 -15.51 -0.47
CA LYS A 126 -10.55 -15.06 -1.47
C LYS A 126 -11.90 -14.62 -0.88
N ASP A 127 -12.20 -15.03 0.35
CA ASP A 127 -13.40 -14.65 1.08
C ASP A 127 -13.12 -13.46 2.03
N TYR A 128 -11.96 -12.82 1.88
CA TYR A 128 -11.46 -11.70 2.67
C TYR A 128 -11.23 -12.03 4.15
N ASN A 129 -11.04 -13.30 4.50
CA ASN A 129 -10.70 -13.69 5.86
C ASN A 129 -9.18 -13.64 6.07
N ILE A 130 -8.80 -13.28 7.29
CA ILE A 130 -7.40 -13.29 7.71
C ILE A 130 -6.95 -14.73 7.94
N VAL A 131 -5.82 -15.10 7.35
CA VAL A 131 -5.19 -16.41 7.51
C VAL A 131 -3.81 -16.21 8.14
N ILE A 132 -3.48 -17.03 9.13
CA ILE A 132 -2.22 -16.95 9.87
C ILE A 132 -1.37 -18.19 9.54
N SER A 133 -0.10 -17.96 9.18
CA SER A 133 0.91 -19.01 8.93
C SER A 133 1.14 -19.89 10.16
N ASN A 134 1.48 -21.17 9.96
CA ASN A 134 1.86 -22.04 11.08
C ASN A 134 3.12 -21.52 11.78
N ARG A 135 4.06 -20.97 11.02
CA ARG A 135 5.24 -20.30 11.59
C ARG A 135 4.92 -19.21 12.61
N LEU A 136 3.86 -18.42 12.43
CA LEU A 136 3.47 -17.42 13.43
C LEU A 136 2.74 -18.08 14.62
N LYS A 137 2.01 -19.17 14.38
CA LYS A 137 1.32 -19.96 15.42
C LYS A 137 2.25 -20.57 16.45
N ASP A 138 3.48 -20.92 16.05
CA ASP A 138 4.52 -21.40 16.97
C ASP A 138 4.83 -20.41 18.11
N TYR A 139 4.52 -19.13 17.92
CA TYR A 139 4.74 -18.06 18.89
C TYR A 139 3.50 -17.68 19.70
N TYR A 140 2.38 -18.42 19.59
CA TYR A 140 1.14 -18.12 20.31
C TYR A 140 1.25 -18.22 21.85
N SER A 141 2.29 -18.86 22.38
CA SER A 141 2.59 -18.82 23.82
C SER A 141 2.96 -17.42 24.33
N ASN A 142 3.35 -16.50 23.43
CA ASN A 142 3.57 -15.11 23.74
C ASN A 142 2.25 -14.33 23.71
N GLN A 143 1.88 -13.72 24.84
CA GLN A 143 0.61 -12.99 24.98
C GLN A 143 0.42 -11.88 23.94
N PHE A 144 1.49 -11.17 23.58
CA PHE A 144 1.39 -10.11 22.58
C PHE A 144 1.03 -10.66 21.20
N ILE A 145 1.58 -11.80 20.81
CA ILE A 145 1.26 -12.45 19.52
C ILE A 145 -0.20 -12.92 19.52
N ASP A 146 -0.66 -13.49 20.64
CA ASP A 146 -2.05 -13.89 20.83
C ASP A 146 -3.01 -12.69 20.65
N ASP A 147 -2.72 -11.58 21.33
CA ASP A 147 -3.53 -10.36 21.31
C ASP A 147 -3.50 -9.62 19.98
N VAL A 148 -2.40 -9.71 19.23
CA VAL A 148 -2.22 -8.95 17.99
C VAL A 148 -2.63 -9.76 16.76
N PHE A 149 -2.51 -11.08 16.78
CA PHE A 149 -2.78 -11.91 15.60
C PHE A 149 -3.90 -12.92 15.81
N ARG A 150 -3.77 -13.81 16.80
CA ARG A 150 -4.67 -14.98 16.93
C ARG A 150 -6.13 -14.58 17.03
N LYS A 151 -6.44 -13.52 17.78
CA LYS A 151 -7.83 -13.06 17.92
C LYS A 151 -8.48 -12.68 16.60
N TYR A 152 -7.71 -12.30 15.58
CA TYR A 152 -8.20 -11.92 14.25
C TYR A 152 -8.20 -13.08 13.25
N GLU A 153 -7.69 -14.26 13.60
CA GLU A 153 -7.69 -15.41 12.70
C GLU A 153 -9.12 -15.73 12.25
N ARG A 154 -9.29 -15.93 10.93
CA ARG A 154 -10.60 -16.17 10.28
C ARG A 154 -11.61 -15.03 10.36
N GLN A 155 -11.28 -13.89 10.95
CA GLN A 155 -12.13 -12.71 10.84
C GLN A 155 -12.00 -12.08 9.45
N LYS A 156 -13.09 -11.49 8.97
CA LYS A 156 -13.09 -10.68 7.74
C LYS A 156 -12.43 -9.34 7.98
N ILE A 157 -11.62 -8.90 7.03
CA ILE A 157 -11.15 -7.51 6.99
C ILE A 157 -12.30 -6.56 6.66
N ILE A 158 -12.12 -5.28 6.98
CA ILE A 158 -12.92 -4.22 6.38
C ILE A 158 -12.62 -4.21 4.88
N ILE A 159 -13.68 -4.21 4.07
CA ILE A 159 -13.60 -4.01 2.62
C ILE A 159 -14.03 -2.56 2.36
N PRO A 160 -13.22 -1.75 1.67
CA PRO A 160 -13.57 -0.37 1.38
C PRO A 160 -14.68 -0.31 0.32
N SER A 161 -15.50 0.74 0.34
CA SER A 161 -16.60 0.91 -0.64
C SER A 161 -16.11 1.28 -2.05
N LYS A 162 -14.83 1.65 -2.17
CA LYS A 162 -14.12 1.90 -3.43
C LYS A 162 -12.78 1.20 -3.34
N PHE A 163 -12.28 0.71 -4.48
CA PHE A 163 -10.95 0.08 -4.56
C PHE A 163 -10.79 -1.12 -3.63
N GLU A 164 -11.77 -2.04 -3.65
CA GLU A 164 -11.64 -3.30 -2.93
C GLU A 164 -10.38 -4.08 -3.34
N PRO A 165 -9.70 -4.78 -2.41
CA PRO A 165 -8.54 -5.57 -2.75
C PRO A 165 -8.85 -6.57 -3.87
N SER A 166 -8.09 -6.54 -4.96
CA SER A 166 -8.34 -7.46 -6.09
C SER A 166 -8.10 -8.90 -5.66
N LEU A 167 -9.05 -9.79 -5.98
CA LEU A 167 -8.90 -11.23 -5.74
C LEU A 167 -7.67 -11.81 -6.46
N GLU A 168 -7.32 -11.31 -7.64
CA GLU A 168 -6.13 -11.75 -8.39
C GLU A 168 -4.84 -11.40 -7.64
N PHE A 169 -4.76 -10.21 -7.03
CA PHE A 169 -3.58 -9.84 -6.25
C PHE A 169 -3.53 -10.63 -4.95
N LEU A 170 -4.67 -10.84 -4.30
CA LEU A 170 -4.74 -11.69 -3.11
C LEU A 170 -4.28 -13.10 -3.43
N GLU A 171 -4.76 -13.71 -4.51
CA GLU A 171 -4.33 -15.03 -4.98
C GLU A 171 -2.80 -15.06 -5.21
N TYR A 172 -2.24 -14.07 -5.90
CA TYR A 172 -0.77 -13.95 -6.03
C TYR A 172 -0.05 -13.94 -4.67
N HIS A 173 -0.55 -13.17 -3.71
CA HIS A 173 0.08 -13.12 -2.38
C HIS A 173 -0.03 -14.46 -1.66
N ASN A 174 -1.18 -15.13 -1.74
CA ASN A 174 -1.40 -16.46 -1.15
C ASN A 174 -0.45 -17.50 -1.77
N ASP A 175 -0.21 -17.45 -3.08
CA ASP A 175 0.60 -18.44 -3.79
C ASP A 175 2.11 -18.19 -3.69
N VAL A 176 2.53 -16.91 -3.67
CA VAL A 176 3.95 -16.54 -3.86
C VAL A 176 4.61 -16.02 -2.59
N ILE A 177 3.83 -15.44 -1.66
CA ILE A 177 4.38 -14.72 -0.50
C ILE A 177 4.03 -15.44 0.81
N PHE A 178 2.78 -15.88 0.94
CA PHE A 178 2.28 -16.50 2.17
C PHE A 178 3.02 -17.80 2.50
N LYS A 179 3.40 -17.95 3.77
CA LYS A 179 4.11 -19.13 4.28
C LYS A 179 3.13 -20.01 5.04
N GLY A 180 2.21 -20.64 4.30
CA GLY A 180 1.13 -21.43 4.89
C GLY A 180 1.55 -22.72 5.58
N GLU A 181 2.77 -23.20 5.31
CA GLU A 181 3.36 -24.40 5.92
C GLU A 181 3.84 -24.17 7.35
#